data_AF-A0A7H0GIN3-F1
#
_entry.id   AF-A0A7H0GIN3-F1
#
_cell.length_a   1.000
_cell.length_b   1.000
_cell.length_c   1.000
_cell.angle_alpha   90.00
_cell.angle_beta   90.00
_cell.angle_gamma   90.00
#
_symmetry.space_group_name_H-M   'P 1'
#
loop_
_entity.id
_entity.type
_entity.pdbx_description
1 polymer ?
#
loop_
_entity_poly.entity_id
_entity_poly.type
_entity_poly.pdbx_seq_one_letter_code
_entity_poly.pdbx_strand_id
1 'polypeptide(L)'
;MTYTNKFPTLVVPVPPDLAQEYYLQKSNDWAYEKEWRVVLPINSCSVVLRPRVISSVIFGARADPENFDAVMALLEERKRLGKPSVKVYRAELDDEGFDIRIYNPR
;
A
#
# COMPACT_ATOMS: atom_id res chain seq x y z
N MET A 1 -21.97 6.33 -12.72
CA MET A 1 -20.59 6.71 -12.41
C MET A 1 -19.75 5.44 -12.52
N THR A 2 -18.96 5.29 -13.58
CA THR A 2 -18.26 4.03 -13.89
C THR A 2 -16.91 4.02 -13.17
N TYR A 3 -16.74 3.13 -12.21
CA TYR A 3 -15.46 2.93 -11.52
C TYR A 3 -14.41 2.44 -12.52
N THR A 4 -13.22 3.05 -12.54
CA THR A 4 -12.09 2.61 -13.35
C THR A 4 -10.93 2.24 -12.43
N ASN A 5 -10.34 1.06 -12.64
CA ASN A 5 -9.19 0.57 -11.87
C ASN A 5 -7.85 1.20 -12.34
N LYS A 6 -7.92 2.39 -12.96
CA LYS A 6 -6.75 3.19 -13.28
C LYS A 6 -6.41 4.02 -12.05
N PHE A 7 -5.31 3.71 -11.39
CA PHE A 7 -4.80 4.52 -10.29
C PHE A 7 -4.62 5.98 -10.75
N PRO A 8 -4.91 6.97 -9.90
CA PRO A 8 -4.62 8.35 -10.23
C PRO A 8 -3.11 8.52 -10.42
N THR A 9 -2.68 8.72 -11.66
CA THR A 9 -1.28 9.02 -11.98
C THR A 9 -1.06 10.52 -11.80
N LEU A 10 -0.15 10.89 -10.89
CA LEU A 10 0.35 12.26 -10.80
C LEU A 10 1.49 12.42 -11.80
N VAL A 11 1.29 13.27 -12.80
CA VAL A 11 2.38 13.71 -13.68
C VAL A 11 3.06 14.88 -12.99
N VAL A 12 4.26 14.66 -12.47
CA VAL A 12 5.07 15.71 -11.85
C VAL A 12 5.71 16.55 -12.97
N PRO A 13 5.47 17.88 -13.02
CA PRO A 13 6.08 18.73 -14.03
C PRO A 13 7.60 18.82 -13.83
N VAL A 14 8.35 18.83 -14.94
CA VAL A 14 9.81 19.04 -15.01
C VAL A 14 10.04 20.55 -15.23
N PRO A 15 10.95 21.24 -14.51
CA PRO A 15 12.17 20.74 -13.88
C PRO A 15 12.05 20.38 -12.37
N PRO A 16 12.96 19.52 -11.87
CA PRO A 16 12.90 18.89 -10.53
C PRO A 16 13.31 19.80 -9.36
N ASP A 17 13.56 21.09 -9.61
CA ASP A 17 14.01 22.08 -8.65
C ASP A 17 12.90 22.61 -7.72
N LEU A 18 11.63 22.34 -8.06
CA LEU A 18 10.49 22.68 -7.22
C LEU A 18 9.84 21.45 -6.60
N ALA A 19 10.40 21.07 -5.45
CA ALA A 19 9.72 20.47 -4.31
C ALA A 19 8.85 19.23 -4.57
N GLN A 20 9.51 18.08 -4.74
CA GLN A 20 8.87 16.76 -4.60
C GLN A 20 8.15 16.59 -3.25
N GLU A 21 8.56 17.32 -2.22
CA GLU A 21 8.05 17.25 -0.84
C GLU A 21 6.53 17.46 -0.75
N TYR A 22 5.96 18.34 -1.58
CA TYR A 22 4.52 18.61 -1.59
C TYR A 22 3.70 17.41 -2.05
N TYR A 23 4.29 16.49 -2.83
CA TYR A 23 3.61 15.27 -3.26
C TYR A 23 3.73 14.12 -2.24
N LEU A 24 4.64 14.25 -1.27
CA LEU A 24 4.85 13.23 -0.23
C LEU A 24 3.80 13.29 0.88
N GLN A 25 3.07 14.40 0.98
CA GLN A 25 2.05 14.63 2.01
C GLN A 25 0.72 15.03 1.35
N LYS A 26 -0.39 14.73 2.03
CA LYS A 26 -1.71 15.27 1.67
C LYS A 26 -1.80 16.75 2.07
N SER A 27 -2.86 17.44 1.65
CA SER A 27 -3.13 18.81 2.11
C SER A 27 -3.18 18.87 3.65
N ASN A 28 -2.91 20.05 4.20
CA ASN A 28 -2.94 20.27 5.66
C ASN A 28 -4.30 19.89 6.27
N ASP A 29 -5.39 20.07 5.53
CA ASP A 29 -6.74 19.68 5.98
C ASP A 29 -6.88 18.18 6.25
N TRP A 30 -6.01 17.35 5.67
CA TRP A 30 -5.98 15.89 5.81
C TRP A 30 -4.80 15.40 6.66
N ALA A 31 -4.09 16.30 7.34
CA ALA A 31 -2.91 15.97 8.14
C ALA A 31 -3.21 14.97 9.27
N TYR A 32 -4.45 14.90 9.74
CA TYR A 32 -4.87 13.98 10.80
C TYR A 32 -4.79 12.50 10.41
N GLU A 33 -4.80 12.18 9.11
CA GLU A 33 -4.68 10.78 8.62
C GLU A 33 -3.27 10.22 8.73
N LYS A 34 -2.25 11.09 8.86
CA LYS A 34 -0.83 10.71 8.96
C LYS A 34 -0.37 9.79 7.81
N GLU A 35 -0.95 9.96 6.61
CA GLU A 35 -0.57 9.21 5.41
C GLU A 35 0.73 9.77 4.80
N TRP A 36 1.66 8.89 4.45
CA TRP A 36 2.90 9.22 3.76
C TRP A 36 2.88 8.62 2.35
N ARG A 37 3.24 9.42 1.34
CA ARG A 37 3.30 9.00 -0.05
C ARG A 37 4.73 8.91 -0.53
N VAL A 38 5.01 7.92 -1.36
CA VAL A 38 6.30 7.76 -2.03
C VAL A 38 6.06 8.01 -3.51
N VAL A 39 6.70 9.04 -4.06
CA VAL A 39 6.66 9.35 -5.50
C VAL A 39 7.99 8.95 -6.10
N LEU A 40 7.97 7.97 -7.01
CA LEU A 40 9.17 7.52 -7.71
C LEU A 40 8.98 7.71 -9.22
N PRO A 41 10.01 8.18 -9.93
CA PRO A 41 10.00 8.16 -11.38
C PRO A 41 9.83 6.71 -11.86
N ILE A 42 9.01 6.53 -12.90
CA ILE A 42 8.50 5.25 -13.44
C ILE A 42 9.63 4.29 -13.91
N ASN A 43 10.88 4.72 -13.81
CA ASN A 43 12.07 4.01 -14.27
C ASN A 43 12.45 2.82 -13.38
N SER A 44 11.90 2.71 -12.16
CA SER A 44 12.16 1.59 -11.25
C SER A 44 10.90 1.13 -10.49
N CYS A 45 10.50 -0.12 -10.69
CA CYS A 45 9.35 -0.75 -10.00
C CYS A 45 9.70 -1.35 -8.62
N SER A 46 10.88 -1.06 -8.06
CA SER A 46 11.32 -1.62 -6.78
C SER A 46 11.98 -0.56 -5.91
N VAL A 47 11.79 -0.70 -4.59
CA VAL A 47 12.39 0.17 -3.58
C VAL A 47 13.19 -0.69 -2.62
N VAL A 48 14.44 -0.32 -2.38
CA VAL A 48 15.26 -0.98 -1.36
C VAL A 48 14.87 -0.43 0.00
N LEU A 49 14.19 -1.26 0.79
CA LEU A 49 13.79 -0.94 2.16
C LEU A 49 14.66 -1.70 3.16
N ARG A 50 14.93 -1.10 4.32
CA ARG A 50 15.55 -1.83 5.43
C ARG A 50 14.65 -3.02 5.83
N PRO A 51 15.19 -4.21 6.15
CA PRO A 51 14.38 -5.42 6.35
C PRO A 51 13.26 -5.33 7.41
N ARG A 52 13.35 -4.38 8.34
CA ARG A 52 12.37 -4.15 9.42
C ARG A 52 11.34 -3.05 9.12
N VAL A 53 11.35 -2.48 7.91
CA VAL A 53 10.44 -1.38 7.54
C VAL A 53 9.02 -1.88 7.33
N ILE A 54 8.86 -3.10 6.80
CA ILE A 54 7.54 -3.70 6.58
C ILE A 54 7.26 -4.66 7.74
N SER A 55 6.37 -4.25 8.65
CA SER A 55 5.91 -5.07 9.78
C SER A 55 4.68 -5.91 9.45
N SER A 56 3.87 -5.44 8.51
CA SER A 56 2.56 -6.02 8.20
C SER A 56 2.08 -5.67 6.80
N VAL A 57 1.22 -6.54 6.26
CA VAL A 57 0.44 -6.34 5.03
C VAL A 57 -1.03 -6.39 5.40
N ILE A 58 -1.81 -5.43 4.92
CA ILE A 58 -3.27 -5.39 5.09
C ILE A 58 -3.90 -5.45 3.70
N PHE A 59 -4.68 -6.48 3.42
CA PHE A 59 -5.47 -6.58 2.20
C PHE A 59 -6.76 -5.80 2.35
N GLY A 60 -7.10 -4.98 1.34
CA GLY A 60 -8.37 -4.29 1.30
C GLY A 60 -9.55 -5.26 1.15
N ALA A 61 -10.76 -4.81 1.52
CA ALA A 61 -11.95 -5.67 1.53
C ALA A 61 -12.37 -6.21 0.17
N ARG A 62 -11.92 -5.56 -0.91
CA ARG A 62 -12.13 -5.98 -2.30
C ARG A 62 -10.85 -6.43 -2.98
N ALA A 63 -9.83 -6.84 -2.21
CA ALA A 63 -8.61 -7.39 -2.78
C ALA A 63 -8.95 -8.65 -3.59
N ASP A 64 -8.45 -8.68 -4.82
CA ASP A 64 -8.59 -9.82 -5.73
C ASP A 64 -7.93 -11.07 -5.11
N PRO A 65 -8.60 -12.24 -5.11
CA PRO A 65 -7.98 -13.50 -4.72
C PRO A 65 -6.62 -13.76 -5.39
N GLU A 66 -6.46 -13.42 -6.66
CA GLU A 66 -5.19 -13.63 -7.39
C GLU A 66 -4.04 -12.81 -6.78
N ASN A 67 -4.33 -11.56 -6.38
CA ASN A 67 -3.35 -10.71 -5.72
C ASN A 67 -3.04 -11.20 -4.30
N PHE A 68 -4.04 -11.72 -3.58
CA PHE A 68 -3.83 -12.32 -2.27
C PHE A 68 -2.87 -13.50 -2.36
N ASP A 69 -3.13 -14.44 -3.26
CA ASP A 69 -2.32 -15.65 -3.45
C ASP A 69 -0.89 -15.30 -3.87
N ALA A 70 -0.72 -14.34 -4.79
CA ALA A 70 0.59 -13.87 -5.22
C ALA A 70 1.41 -13.28 -4.06
N VAL A 71 0.79 -12.47 -3.21
CA VAL A 71 1.46 -11.88 -2.04
C VAL A 71 1.77 -12.95 -0.99
N MET A 72 0.86 -13.90 -0.75
CA MET A 72 1.10 -15.00 0.19
C MET A 72 2.28 -15.88 -0.26
N ALA A 73 2.39 -16.19 -1.55
CA ALA A 73 3.53 -16.92 -2.11
C ALA A 73 4.86 -16.17 -1.88
N LEU A 74 4.88 -14.85 -2.07
CA LEU A 74 6.06 -14.02 -1.79
C LEU A 74 6.44 -14.01 -0.30
N LEU A 75 5.46 -14.02 0.60
CA LEU A 75 5.70 -14.05 2.05
C LEU A 75 6.24 -15.41 2.51
N GLU A 76 5.74 -16.52 1.96
CA GLU A 76 6.29 -17.85 2.22
C GLU A 76 7.71 -18.00 1.69
N GLU A 77 8.01 -17.45 0.51
CA GLU A 77 9.38 -17.44 -0.01
C GLU A 77 10.32 -16.64 0.91
N ARG A 78 9.89 -15.48 1.40
CA ARG A 78 10.66 -14.70 2.38
C ARG A 78 10.95 -15.49 3.65
N LYS A 79 9.96 -16.24 4.16
CA LYS A 79 10.11 -17.08 5.34
C LYS A 79 11.12 -18.19 5.09
N ARG A 80 11.07 -18.85 3.94
CA ARG A 80 12.05 -19.87 3.51
C ARG A 80 13.48 -19.31 3.44
N LEU A 81 13.63 -18.06 3.01
CA LEU A 81 14.91 -17.34 2.95
C LEU A 81 15.38 -16.79 4.32
N GLY A 82 14.71 -17.15 5.43
CA GLY A 82 15.08 -16.71 6.78
C GLY A 82 14.88 -15.21 7.03
N LYS A 83 14.05 -14.53 6.23
CA LYS A 83 13.74 -13.11 6.45
C LYS A 83 12.71 -12.96 7.60
N PRO A 84 12.65 -11.76 8.23
CA PRO A 84 11.64 -11.50 9.25
C PRO A 84 10.22 -11.78 8.74
N SER A 85 9.41 -12.41 9.59
CA SER A 85 7.99 -12.65 9.31
C SER A 85 7.23 -11.33 9.23
N VAL A 86 6.21 -11.32 8.37
CA VAL A 86 5.34 -10.17 8.15
C VAL A 86 3.94 -10.59 8.54
N LYS A 87 3.26 -9.80 9.38
CA LYS A 87 1.88 -10.10 9.77
C LYS A 87 0.95 -9.82 8.60
N VAL A 88 -0.03 -10.69 8.39
CA VAL A 88 -1.04 -10.51 7.35
C VAL A 88 -2.37 -10.15 8.00
N TYR A 89 -3.08 -9.21 7.41
CA TYR A 89 -4.42 -8.82 7.84
C TYR A 89 -5.33 -8.70 6.63
N ARG A 90 -6.63 -8.84 6.85
CA ARG A 90 -7.66 -8.65 5.85
C ARG A 90 -8.70 -7.68 6.38
N ALA A 91 -9.05 -6.72 5.55
CA ALA A 91 -10.20 -5.86 5.76
C ALA A 91 -11.47 -6.56 5.25
N GLU A 92 -12.57 -6.38 5.96
CA GLU A 92 -13.91 -6.78 5.55
C GLU A 92 -14.85 -5.59 5.71
N LEU A 93 -15.84 -5.51 4.82
CA LEU A 93 -16.94 -4.56 4.96
C LEU A 93 -17.90 -5.09 6.01
N ASP A 94 -18.40 -4.22 6.88
CA ASP A 94 -19.50 -4.57 7.75
C ASP A 94 -20.80 -4.61 6.94
N ASP A 95 -21.59 -5.68 7.08
CA ASP A 95 -22.84 -5.86 6.32
C ASP A 95 -23.95 -4.93 6.83
N GLU A 96 -23.86 -4.47 8.08
CA GLU A 96 -24.89 -3.68 8.76
C GLU A 96 -24.53 -2.19 8.91
N GLY A 97 -23.34 -1.78 8.47
CA GLY A 97 -22.81 -0.44 8.71
C GLY A 97 -21.91 0.10 7.60
N PHE A 98 -21.33 1.28 7.83
CA PHE A 98 -20.33 1.88 6.94
C PHE A 98 -18.90 1.63 7.43
N ASP A 99 -18.73 0.67 8.35
CA ASP A 99 -17.48 0.36 9.00
C ASP A 99 -16.64 -0.66 8.22
N ILE A 100 -15.32 -0.58 8.42
CA ILE A 100 -14.36 -1.55 7.89
C ILE A 100 -13.69 -2.25 9.08
N ARG A 101 -13.77 -3.58 9.11
CA ARG A 101 -13.15 -4.40 10.15
C ARG A 101 -11.85 -5.00 9.63
N ILE A 102 -10.77 -4.91 10.40
CA ILE A 102 -9.46 -5.49 10.04
C ILE A 102 -9.14 -6.60 11.03
N TYR A 103 -8.90 -7.81 10.51
CA TYR A 103 -8.55 -8.97 11.33
C TYR A 103 -7.39 -9.74 10.72
N ASN A 104 -6.77 -10.61 11.51
CA ASN A 104 -5.73 -11.52 11.03
C ASN A 104 -6.41 -12.78 10.48
N PRO A 105 -6.39 -13.04 9.17
CA PRO A 105 -6.92 -14.27 8.60
C PRO A 105 -6.10 -15.44 9.15
N ARG A 106 -6.77 -16.37 9.84
CA ARG A 106 -6.14 -17.57 10.40
C ARG A 106 -5.59 -18.47 9.32
#